data_AF-A0A953P1M4-F1
#
_entry.id   AF-A0A953P1M4-F1
#
_cell.length_a   1.000
_cell.length_b   1.000
_cell.length_c   1.000
_cell.angle_alpha   90.00
_cell.angle_beta   90.00
_cell.angle_gamma   90.00
#
_symmetry.space_group_name_H-M   'P 1'
#
loop_
_entity.id
_entity.type
_entity.pdbx_description
1 polymer ?
#
loop_
_entity_poly.entity_id
_entity_poly.type
_entity_poly.pdbx_seq_one_letter_code
_entity_poly.pdbx_strand_id
1 'polypeptide(L)'
;MKPPRKKKLASNSGRRQMKFPLVKGKILEEVDFSTMAEDHCITLVFRDKTELRFEIEPGFTMSADYADWKTGNMRMIRRWRPVRSRSFRE
;
A
#
# COMPACT_ATOMS: atom_id res chain seq x y z
N MET A 1 -7.05 -45.56 1.18
CA MET A 1 -6.42 -44.38 1.80
C MET A 1 -5.84 -43.48 0.72
N LYS A 2 -6.14 -42.17 0.73
CA LYS A 2 -5.54 -41.18 -0.20
C LYS A 2 -4.32 -40.54 0.48
N PRO A 3 -3.21 -40.27 -0.24
CA PRO A 3 -2.01 -39.70 0.36
C PRO A 3 -2.25 -38.24 0.80
N PRO A 4 -1.55 -37.76 1.83
CA PRO A 4 -1.74 -36.39 2.32
C PRO A 4 -1.19 -35.39 1.30
N ARG A 5 -2.02 -34.39 0.95
CA ARG A 5 -1.61 -33.24 0.12
C ARG A 5 -0.43 -32.52 0.79
N LYS A 6 0.72 -32.46 0.13
CA LYS A 6 1.84 -31.60 0.54
C LYS A 6 1.32 -30.16 0.62
N LYS A 7 1.36 -29.56 1.82
CA LYS A 7 1.12 -28.13 2.00
C LYS A 7 2.17 -27.39 1.17
N LYS A 8 1.77 -26.71 0.09
CA LYS A 8 2.63 -25.72 -0.57
C LYS A 8 2.97 -24.67 0.49
N LEU A 9 4.25 -24.56 0.85
CA LEU A 9 4.75 -23.41 1.60
C LEU A 9 4.29 -22.16 0.85
N ALA A 10 3.61 -21.24 1.55
CA ALA A 10 3.23 -19.96 1.00
C ALA A 10 4.51 -19.28 0.50
N SER A 11 4.69 -19.20 -0.82
CA SER A 11 5.78 -18.41 -1.38
C SER A 11 5.59 -16.99 -0.88
N ASN A 12 6.66 -16.35 -0.41
CA ASN A 12 6.67 -15.01 0.16
C ASN A 12 6.40 -13.94 -0.93
N SER A 13 5.25 -14.03 -1.60
CA SER A 13 4.90 -13.34 -2.85
C SER A 13 4.52 -11.87 -2.65
N GLY A 14 4.78 -11.30 -1.47
CA GLY A 14 4.43 -9.92 -1.11
C GLY A 14 5.61 -8.95 -1.08
N ARG A 15 6.85 -9.42 -0.99
CA ARG A 15 8.00 -8.51 -0.83
C ARG A 15 8.45 -7.98 -2.19
N ARG A 16 8.08 -6.74 -2.51
CA ARG A 16 8.70 -5.98 -3.60
C ARG A 16 9.97 -5.31 -3.08
N GLN A 17 11.09 -5.50 -3.78
CA GLN A 17 12.34 -4.79 -3.54
C GLN A 17 12.63 -3.90 -4.73
N MET A 18 12.94 -2.63 -4.48
CA MET A 18 13.35 -1.67 -5.48
C MET A 18 14.71 -1.08 -5.08
N LYS A 19 15.57 -0.80 -6.05
CA LYS A 19 16.90 -0.22 -5.83
C LYS A 19 17.03 1.06 -6.63
N PHE A 20 17.76 2.04 -6.07
CA PHE A 20 18.00 3.34 -6.67
C PHE A 20 19.52 3.53 -6.87
N PRO A 21 20.13 2.89 -7.88
CA PRO A 21 21.59 2.87 -8.03
C PRO A 21 22.19 4.26 -8.30
N LEU A 22 21.42 5.20 -8.88
CA LEU A 22 21.87 6.56 -9.22
C LEU A 22 22.25 7.40 -7.99
N VAL A 23 21.80 7.03 -6.78
CA VAL A 23 22.17 7.75 -5.55
C VAL A 23 23.41 7.18 -4.86
N LYS A 24 24.00 6.10 -5.40
CA LYS A 24 25.16 5.45 -4.77
C LYS A 24 26.35 6.41 -4.68
N GLY A 25 26.90 6.57 -3.48
CA GLY A 25 28.05 7.43 -3.23
C GLY A 25 27.72 8.92 -3.08
N LYS A 26 26.45 9.31 -3.25
CA LYS A 26 26.02 10.69 -2.96
C LYS A 26 26.01 10.93 -1.45
N ILE A 27 26.32 12.16 -1.05
CA ILE A 27 26.27 12.61 0.34
C ILE A 27 24.90 13.24 0.59
N LEU A 28 24.15 12.66 1.53
CA LEU A 28 22.87 13.21 1.97
C LEU A 28 23.08 14.54 2.68
N GLU A 29 22.34 15.57 2.25
CA GLU A 29 22.31 16.90 2.86
C GLU A 29 21.12 17.00 3.83
N GLU A 30 19.94 16.55 3.38
CA GLU A 30 18.68 16.69 4.11
C GLU A 30 17.72 15.54 3.80
N VAL A 31 16.83 15.24 4.76
CA VAL A 31 15.65 14.39 4.55
C VAL A 31 14.42 15.18 4.95
N ASP A 32 13.49 15.33 4.02
CA ASP A 32 12.20 15.97 4.26
C ASP A 32 11.07 14.93 4.24
N PHE A 33 10.08 15.13 5.10
CA PHE A 33 8.86 14.34 5.16
C PHE A 33 7.64 15.26 5.20
N SER A 34 6.85 15.22 4.13
CA SER A 34 5.62 15.99 4.00
C SER A 34 4.39 15.09 4.15
N THR A 35 3.36 15.63 4.83
CA THR A 35 2.02 15.01 4.89
C THR A 35 0.93 16.00 4.49
N MET A 36 1.27 17.00 3.68
CA MET A 36 0.30 17.94 3.15
C MET A 36 -0.78 17.21 2.35
N ALA A 37 -1.99 17.79 2.31
CA ALA A 37 -3.24 17.10 1.97
C ALA A 37 -3.22 16.24 0.68
N GLU A 38 -2.39 16.58 -0.30
CA GLU A 38 -2.21 15.83 -1.55
C GLU A 38 -0.73 15.48 -1.83
N ASP A 39 0.17 15.74 -0.89
CA ASP A 39 1.61 15.51 -1.05
C ASP A 39 2.16 14.79 0.19
N HIS A 40 1.99 13.48 0.18
CA HIS A 40 2.65 12.60 1.14
C HIS A 40 3.94 12.10 0.50
N CYS A 41 5.08 12.62 0.94
CA CYS A 41 6.35 12.20 0.35
C CYS A 41 7.50 12.15 1.36
N ILE A 42 8.49 11.33 1.03
CA ILE A 42 9.81 11.33 1.67
C ILE A 42 10.81 11.80 0.61
N THR A 43 11.52 12.88 0.86
CA THR A 43 12.50 13.44 -0.09
C THR A 43 13.89 13.37 0.52
N LEU A 44 14.83 12.78 -0.23
CA LEU A 44 16.25 12.74 0.14
C LEU A 44 16.98 13.75 -0.74
N VAL A 45 17.49 14.82 -0.14
CA VAL A 45 18.25 15.86 -0.84
C VAL A 45 19.74 15.60 -0.66
N PHE A 46 20.50 15.64 -1.75
CA PHE A 46 21.94 15.41 -1.75
C PHE A 46 22.73 16.71 -1.93
N ARG A 47 23.96 16.75 -1.41
CA ARG A 47 24.83 17.95 -1.48
C ARG A 47 25.14 18.42 -2.90
N ASP A 48 25.02 17.54 -3.89
CA ASP A 48 25.17 17.86 -5.31
C ASP A 48 23.92 18.55 -5.91
N LYS A 49 22.97 18.96 -5.05
CA LYS A 49 21.71 19.62 -5.41
C LYS A 49 20.79 18.78 -6.28
N THR A 50 20.87 17.45 -6.14
CA THR A 50 19.89 16.50 -6.67
C THR A 50 19.05 15.90 -5.55
N GLU A 51 17.91 15.28 -5.90
CA GLU A 51 17.02 14.64 -4.92
C GLU A 51 16.49 13.28 -5.38
N LEU A 52 16.11 12.44 -4.43
CA LEU A 52 15.31 11.24 -4.62
C LEU A 52 14.01 11.39 -3.82
N ARG A 53 12.89 11.53 -4.52
CA ARG A 53 11.56 11.71 -3.92
C ARG A 53 10.73 10.43 -4.01
N PHE A 54 10.19 10.02 -2.86
CA PHE A 54 9.25 8.92 -2.73
C PHE A 54 7.85 9.49 -2.52
N GLU A 55 7.05 9.52 -3.57
CA GLU A 55 5.64 9.87 -3.47
C GLU A 55 4.83 8.70 -2.92
N ILE A 56 3.95 8.99 -1.98
CA ILE A 56 3.06 8.05 -1.33
C ILE A 56 1.65 8.47 -1.69
N GLU A 57 0.97 7.67 -2.51
CA GLU A 57 -0.47 7.83 -2.73
C GLU A 57 -1.23 6.93 -1.74
N PRO A 58 -1.90 7.50 -0.72
CA PRO A 58 -2.69 6.69 0.20
C PRO A 58 -3.90 6.11 -0.53
N GLY A 59 -4.03 4.78 -0.50
CA GLY A 59 -5.20 4.10 -1.07
C GLY A 59 -6.42 4.21 -0.15
N PHE A 60 -7.59 4.49 -0.71
CA PHE A 60 -8.88 4.36 -0.02
C PHE A 60 -9.53 3.04 -0.40
N THR A 61 -10.01 2.26 0.57
CA THR A 61 -10.81 1.05 0.30
C THR A 61 -12.12 1.12 1.06
N MET A 62 -13.23 1.23 0.33
CA MET A 62 -14.57 1.18 0.87
C MET A 62 -15.14 -0.22 0.74
N SER A 63 -15.67 -0.75 1.84
CA SER A 63 -16.52 -1.94 1.83
C SER A 63 -17.91 -1.55 2.29
N ALA A 64 -18.93 -2.16 1.71
CA ALA A 64 -20.32 -1.87 2.03
C ALA A 64 -21.07 -3.18 2.31
N ASP A 65 -21.73 -3.20 3.47
CA ASP A 65 -22.60 -4.26 3.94
C ASP A 65 -23.98 -3.66 4.28
N TYR A 66 -25.04 -4.35 3.87
CA TYR A 66 -26.43 -4.02 4.20
C TYR A 66 -27.01 -5.16 5.02
N ALA A 67 -27.58 -4.85 6.18
CA ALA A 67 -28.07 -5.83 7.14
C ALA A 67 -29.41 -5.39 7.75
N ASP A 68 -30.24 -6.37 8.07
CA ASP A 68 -31.44 -6.22 8.88
C ASP A 68 -31.05 -6.25 10.36
N TRP A 69 -31.60 -5.33 11.14
CA TRP A 69 -31.40 -5.21 12.58
C TRP A 69 -32.71 -5.24 13.38
N LYS A 70 -33.86 -5.48 12.73
CA LYS A 70 -35.20 -5.40 13.35
C LYS A 70 -35.36 -6.28 14.60
N THR A 71 -34.62 -7.38 14.70
CA THR A 71 -34.71 -8.33 15.82
C THR A 71 -33.64 -8.09 16.90
N GLY A 72 -32.85 -7.02 16.79
CA GLY A 72 -31.69 -6.76 17.65
C GLY A 72 -30.46 -7.61 17.30
N ASN A 73 -30.63 -8.65 16.47
CA ASN A 73 -29.54 -9.47 15.93
C ASN A 73 -29.25 -9.04 14.49
N MET A 74 -27.99 -8.73 14.19
CA MET A 74 -27.55 -8.39 12.84
C MET A 74 -27.73 -9.57 11.89
N ARG A 75 -28.58 -9.41 10.88
CA ARG A 75 -28.73 -10.35 9.78
C ARG A 75 -28.27 -9.70 8.48
N MET A 76 -27.13 -10.13 7.95
CA MET A 76 -26.60 -9.61 6.69
C MET A 76 -27.54 -9.93 5.52
N ILE A 77 -27.95 -8.90 4.78
CA ILE A 77 -28.79 -9.01 3.58
C ILE A 77 -27.90 -9.02 2.33
N ARG A 78 -26.91 -8.12 2.26
CA ARG A 78 -26.05 -7.99 1.07
C ARG A 78 -24.67 -7.44 1.43
N ARG A 79 -23.66 -7.91 0.73
CA ARG A 79 -22.31 -7.37 0.72
C ARG A 79 -21.92 -7.00 -0.71
N TRP A 80 -21.37 -5.82 -0.89
CA TRP A 80 -20.84 -5.39 -2.19
C TRP A 80 -19.35 -5.70 -2.29
N ARG A 81 -18.85 -5.78 -3.52
CA ARG A 81 -17.40 -5.86 -3.76
C ARG A 81 -16.74 -4.58 -3.24
N PRO A 82 -15.56 -4.67 -2.61
CA PRO A 82 -14.84 -3.50 -2.16
C PRO A 82 -14.55 -2.57 -3.33
N VAL A 83 -14.84 -1.27 -3.15
CA VAL A 83 -14.40 -0.21 -4.05
C VAL A 83 -13.04 0.25 -3.55
N ARG A 84 -12.03 0.12 -4.39
CA ARG A 84 -10.68 0.62 -4.09
C ARG A 84 -10.49 1.89 -4.90
N SER A 85 -9.84 2.90 -4.30
CA SER A 85 -9.35 4.03 -5.08
C SER A 85 -8.49 3.45 -6.21
N ARG A 86 -8.66 4.02 -7.40
CA ARG A 86 -7.70 3.76 -8.46
C ARG A 86 -6.45 4.48 -8.02
N SER A 87 -5.48 3.74 -7.47
CA SER A 87 -4.10 4.23 -7.41
C SER A 87 -3.74 4.65 -8.83
N PHE A 88 -3.28 5.88 -9.03
CA PHE A 88 -2.77 6.30 -10.33
C PHE A 88 -1.66 5.31 -10.71
N ARG A 89 -1.90 4.54 -11.78
CA ARG A 89 -0.88 3.70 -12.40
C ARG A 89 -0.61 4.32 -13.75
N GLU A 90 0.51 5.02 -13.86
CA GLU A 90 1.20 5.15 -15.14
C GLU A 90 1.84 3.82 -15.54
#